data_AF-A0A200I157-F1
#
_entry.id   AF-A0A200I157-F1
#
_cell.length_a   1.000
_cell.length_b   1.000
_cell.length_c   1.000
_cell.angle_alpha   90.00
_cell.angle_beta   90.00
_cell.angle_gamma   90.00
#
_symmetry.space_group_name_H-M   'P 1'
#
loop_
_entity.id
_entity.type
_entity.pdbx_description
1 polymer ?
#
loop_
_entity_poly.entity_id
_entity_poly.type
_entity_poly.pdbx_seq_one_letter_code
_entity_poly.pdbx_strand_id
1 'polypeptide(L)'
;MTILAFSLSDTFDTIGTFIGTGRRTGIFSKADEDSLDNGRGLNTRLDRALFADAIATSVGAIFGTSNTTTYVESAAGIGAGGRTGLTSVVVAILFAISSFFSPLISIVPSQATAPALILVGVMMMASFKDINWTELEEAIPTFFASIFMGLCYSISYGIAAGFIMYALTKVLKGKASQVSPVIWAVNALFILNFVILAII
;
A
#
# COMPACT_ATOMS: atom_id res chain seq x y z
N MET A 1 3.23 2.48 19.66
CA MET A 1 1.98 2.28 18.88
C MET A 1 2.08 2.83 17.48
N THR A 2 2.48 4.10 17.31
CA THR A 2 2.65 4.74 15.99
C THR A 2 3.57 3.95 15.06
N ILE A 3 4.71 3.43 15.54
CA ILE A 3 5.63 2.61 14.73
C ILE A 3 4.95 1.36 14.15
N LEU A 4 4.14 0.66 14.96
CA LEU A 4 3.42 -0.54 14.52
C LEU A 4 2.31 -0.18 13.53
N ALA A 5 1.57 0.91 13.78
CA ALA A 5 0.53 1.40 12.88
C ALA A 5 1.10 1.89 11.52
N PHE A 6 2.26 2.56 11.54
CA PHE A 6 2.97 2.98 10.33
C PHE A 6 3.57 1.79 9.59
N SER A 7 4.17 0.83 10.29
CA SER A 7 4.74 -0.38 9.67
C SER A 7 3.67 -1.26 9.02
N LEU A 8 2.52 -1.47 9.68
CA LEU A 8 1.39 -2.17 9.07
C LEU A 8 0.83 -1.39 7.88
N SER A 9 0.63 -0.09 8.03
CA SER A 9 0.15 0.76 6.94
C SER A 9 1.06 0.70 5.72
N ASP A 10 2.37 0.76 5.92
CA ASP A 10 3.39 0.65 4.88
C ASP A 10 3.35 -0.69 4.17
N THR A 11 3.30 -1.77 4.95
CA THR A 11 3.22 -3.14 4.40
C THR A 11 2.00 -3.29 3.51
N PHE A 12 0.83 -2.82 3.96
CA PHE A 12 -0.40 -2.92 3.18
C PHE A 12 -0.45 -1.96 1.99
N ASP A 13 0.14 -0.77 2.11
CA ASP A 13 0.25 0.16 0.98
C ASP A 13 1.18 -0.40 -0.10
N THR A 14 2.36 -0.90 0.26
CA THR A 14 3.25 -1.58 -0.67
C THR A 14 2.54 -2.76 -1.33
N ILE A 15 1.92 -3.66 -0.57
CA ILE A 15 1.21 -4.81 -1.15
C ILE A 15 0.10 -4.34 -2.11
N GLY A 16 -0.74 -3.40 -1.68
CA GLY A 16 -1.88 -2.91 -2.46
C GLY A 16 -1.45 -2.20 -3.74
N THR A 17 -0.51 -1.27 -3.63
CA THR A 17 0.04 -0.53 -4.75
C THR A 17 0.82 -1.42 -5.71
N PHE A 18 1.58 -2.38 -5.18
CA PHE A 18 2.38 -3.30 -5.98
C PHE A 18 1.50 -4.30 -6.76
N ILE A 19 0.50 -4.91 -6.11
CA ILE A 19 -0.48 -5.76 -6.79
C ILE A 19 -1.30 -4.96 -7.79
N GLY A 20 -1.81 -3.79 -7.40
CA GLY A 20 -2.61 -2.93 -8.28
C GLY A 20 -1.83 -2.48 -9.52
N THR A 21 -0.59 -2.03 -9.34
CA THR A 21 0.29 -1.61 -10.44
C THR A 21 0.73 -2.78 -11.29
N GLY A 22 1.08 -3.91 -10.69
CA GLY A 22 1.50 -5.11 -11.40
C GLY A 22 0.39 -5.73 -12.25
N ARG A 23 -0.85 -5.74 -11.76
CA ARG A 23 -2.05 -6.14 -12.52
C ARG A 23 -2.27 -5.23 -13.72
N ARG A 24 -2.21 -3.91 -13.53
CA ARG A 24 -2.41 -2.93 -14.63
C ARG A 24 -1.33 -3.00 -15.70
N THR A 25 -0.10 -3.29 -15.30
CA THR A 25 1.05 -3.31 -16.22
C THR A 25 1.30 -4.68 -16.85
N GLY A 26 0.65 -5.73 -16.34
CA GLY A 26 0.84 -7.11 -16.77
C GLY A 26 2.22 -7.68 -16.39
N ILE A 27 2.90 -7.08 -15.41
CA ILE A 27 4.18 -7.59 -14.88
C ILE A 27 3.96 -8.84 -14.02
N PHE A 28 2.86 -8.90 -13.27
CA PHE A 28 2.43 -10.09 -12.54
C PHE A 28 1.34 -10.81 -13.30
N SER A 29 1.54 -12.11 -13.55
CA SER A 29 0.50 -12.99 -14.07
C SER A 29 -0.42 -13.42 -12.92
N LYS A 30 -1.68 -13.79 -13.22
CA LYS A 30 -2.57 -14.44 -12.24
C LYS A 30 -1.92 -15.66 -11.58
N ALA A 31 -1.07 -16.37 -12.32
CA ALA A 31 -0.29 -17.49 -11.79
C ALA A 31 0.78 -17.08 -10.76
N ASP A 32 1.34 -15.87 -10.86
CA ASP A 32 2.27 -15.34 -9.86
C ASP A 32 1.53 -14.98 -8.56
N GLU A 33 0.28 -14.52 -8.66
CA GLU A 33 -0.60 -14.26 -7.52
C GLU A 33 -1.07 -15.56 -6.84
N ASP A 34 -1.48 -16.56 -7.61
CA ASP A 34 -1.91 -17.87 -7.06
C ASP A 34 -0.74 -18.67 -6.43
N SER A 35 0.49 -18.41 -6.90
CA SER A 35 1.70 -18.98 -6.32
C SER A 35 2.06 -18.38 -4.96
N LEU A 36 1.45 -17.26 -4.57
CA LEU A 36 1.61 -16.66 -3.25
C LEU A 36 0.91 -17.45 -2.16
N ASP A 37 -0.31 -17.93 -2.44
CA ASP A 37 -1.09 -18.72 -1.49
C ASP A 37 -0.53 -20.14 -1.29
N ASN A 38 0.22 -20.66 -2.27
CA ASN A 38 0.67 -22.06 -2.31
C ASN A 38 2.20 -22.24 -2.25
N GLY A 39 2.97 -21.15 -2.34
CA GLY A 39 4.43 -21.18 -2.39
C GLY A 39 5.07 -21.21 -1.00
N ARG A 40 5.92 -22.21 -0.75
CA ARG A 40 6.84 -22.19 0.41
C ARG A 40 8.13 -21.44 0.06
N GLY A 41 8.37 -20.30 0.72
CA GLY A 41 9.63 -19.54 0.68
C GLY A 41 9.64 -18.35 -0.31
N LEU A 42 10.75 -17.58 -0.35
CA LEU A 42 10.97 -16.41 -1.23
C LEU A 42 11.18 -16.79 -2.72
N ASN A 43 10.32 -17.67 -3.25
CA ASN A 43 10.48 -18.22 -4.59
C ASN A 43 9.63 -17.52 -5.65
N THR A 44 8.65 -16.72 -5.23
CA THR A 44 7.82 -15.96 -6.17
C THR A 44 8.46 -14.60 -6.49
N ARG A 45 8.09 -14.02 -7.65
CA ARG A 45 8.53 -12.67 -8.01
C ARG A 45 7.99 -11.62 -7.04
N LEU A 46 6.80 -11.86 -6.48
CA LEU A 46 6.16 -10.95 -5.52
C LEU A 46 6.91 -10.96 -4.18
N ASP A 47 7.30 -12.13 -3.67
CA ASP A 47 8.06 -12.24 -2.41
C ASP A 47 9.39 -11.49 -2.47
N ARG A 48 10.12 -11.63 -3.59
CA ARG A 48 11.39 -10.95 -3.80
C ARG A 48 11.23 -9.43 -3.85
N ALA A 49 10.12 -8.96 -4.40
CA ALA A 49 9.83 -7.53 -4.46
C ALA A 49 9.42 -6.95 -3.10
N LEU A 50 8.56 -7.65 -2.35
CA LEU A 50 8.21 -7.28 -0.98
C LEU A 50 9.44 -7.29 -0.06
N PHE A 51 10.35 -8.25 -0.26
CA PHE A 51 11.62 -8.29 0.45
C PHE A 51 12.55 -7.12 0.07
N ALA A 52 12.58 -6.74 -1.21
CA ALA A 52 13.33 -5.57 -1.67
C ALA A 52 12.78 -4.27 -1.08
N ASP A 53 11.46 -4.11 -1.00
CA ASP A 53 10.78 -2.98 -0.36
C ASP A 53 11.13 -2.90 1.13
N ALA A 54 11.03 -4.02 1.86
CA ALA A 54 11.39 -4.08 3.28
C ALA A 54 12.87 -3.69 3.53
N ILE A 55 13.79 -4.11 2.66
CA ILE A 55 15.20 -3.68 2.71
C ILE A 55 15.32 -2.18 2.44
N ALA A 56 14.66 -1.67 1.39
CA ALA A 56 14.70 -0.27 1.03
C ALA A 56 14.18 0.63 2.16
N THR A 57 13.05 0.27 2.78
CA THR A 57 12.46 0.99 3.91
C THR A 57 13.35 0.93 5.14
N SER A 58 13.96 -0.23 5.44
CA SER A 58 14.88 -0.37 6.57
C SER A 58 16.14 0.47 6.39
N VAL A 59 16.72 0.46 5.19
CA VAL A 59 17.89 1.30 4.85
C VAL A 59 17.51 2.77 4.87
N GLY A 60 16.36 3.14 4.30
CA GLY A 60 15.83 4.51 4.32
C GLY A 60 15.65 5.05 5.73
N ALA A 61 15.10 4.25 6.64
CA ALA A 61 14.92 4.62 8.04
C ALA A 61 16.27 4.95 8.73
N ILE A 62 17.36 4.24 8.39
CA ILE A 62 18.72 4.53 8.90
C ILE A 62 19.20 5.91 8.43
N PHE A 63 18.89 6.28 7.19
CA PHE A 63 19.21 7.60 6.65
C PHE A 63 18.21 8.71 7.04
N GLY A 64 17.19 8.38 7.85
CA GLY A 64 16.21 9.35 8.36
C GLY A 64 15.15 9.79 7.34
N THR A 65 14.97 9.06 6.24
CA THR A 65 13.85 9.31 5.30
C THR A 65 12.55 8.67 5.80
N SER A 66 11.41 9.18 5.31
CA SER A 66 10.12 8.51 5.46
C SER A 66 10.13 7.15 4.75
N ASN A 67 9.12 6.33 5.04
CA ASN A 67 8.95 5.04 4.40
C ASN A 67 8.99 5.16 2.87
N THR A 68 9.74 4.26 2.24
CA THR A 68 9.85 4.16 0.79
C THR A 68 8.87 3.09 0.33
N THR A 69 8.03 3.40 -0.66
CA THR A 69 7.08 2.44 -1.22
C THR A 69 7.10 2.45 -2.74
N THR A 70 6.37 1.53 -3.35
CA THR A 70 6.18 1.47 -4.79
C THR A 70 5.25 2.60 -5.25
N TYR A 71 5.59 3.27 -6.35
CA TYR A 71 4.78 4.37 -6.91
C TYR A 71 3.85 3.88 -8.03
N VAL A 72 2.56 4.24 -7.98
CA VAL A 72 1.57 3.91 -9.01
C VAL A 72 1.92 4.55 -10.35
N GLU A 73 2.56 5.71 -10.35
CA GLU A 73 3.01 6.44 -11.53
C GLU A 73 4.07 5.65 -12.32
N SER A 74 4.80 4.75 -11.66
CA SER A 74 5.73 3.84 -12.31
C SER A 74 5.01 2.94 -13.33
N ALA A 75 3.69 2.73 -13.19
CA ALA A 75 2.89 2.01 -14.17
C ALA A 75 2.96 2.66 -15.57
N ALA A 76 3.03 3.99 -15.66
CA ALA A 76 3.16 4.69 -16.93
C ALA A 76 4.52 4.42 -17.58
N GLY A 77 5.60 4.42 -16.79
CA GLY A 77 6.95 4.08 -17.26
C GLY A 77 7.06 2.62 -17.72
N ILE A 78 6.41 1.70 -17.00
CA ILE A 78 6.32 0.29 -17.40
C ILE A 78 5.49 0.13 -18.69
N GLY A 79 4.38 0.85 -18.81
CA GLY A 79 3.53 0.87 -20.00
C GLY A 79 4.24 1.40 -21.24
N ALA A 80 5.17 2.34 -21.08
CA ALA A 80 6.04 2.85 -22.14
C ALA A 80 7.17 1.87 -22.54
N GLY A 81 7.30 0.71 -21.87
CA GLY A 81 8.27 -0.34 -22.17
C GLY A 81 9.38 -0.52 -21.14
N GLY A 82 9.38 0.23 -20.03
CA GLY A 82 10.36 0.13 -18.95
C GLY A 82 10.19 -1.10 -18.06
N ARG A 83 10.49 -2.30 -18.57
CA ARG A 83 10.24 -3.59 -17.89
C ARG A 83 11.49 -4.30 -17.34
N THR A 84 12.69 -3.84 -17.69
CA THR A 84 13.95 -4.54 -17.38
C THR A 84 14.62 -4.07 -16.09
N GLY A 85 14.03 -3.11 -15.38
CA GLY A 85 14.60 -2.50 -14.17
C GLY A 85 15.69 -1.45 -14.43
N LEU A 86 16.26 -1.39 -15.65
CA LEU A 86 17.25 -0.37 -16.03
C LEU A 86 16.66 1.04 -15.93
N THR A 87 15.38 1.20 -16.27
CA THR A 87 14.64 2.46 -16.09
C THR A 87 14.62 2.90 -14.64
N SER A 88 14.36 1.99 -13.70
CA SER A 88 14.37 2.28 -12.26
C SER A 88 15.76 2.69 -11.77
N VAL A 89 16.83 2.05 -12.26
CA VAL A 89 18.22 2.40 -11.89
C VAL A 89 18.58 3.79 -12.42
N VAL A 90 18.25 4.10 -13.68
CA VAL A 90 18.50 5.42 -14.26
C VAL A 90 17.74 6.50 -13.48
N VAL A 91 16.47 6.26 -13.16
CA VAL A 91 15.67 7.18 -12.33
C VAL A 91 16.30 7.40 -10.96
N ALA A 92 16.75 6.34 -10.27
CA ALA A 92 17.41 6.44 -8.97
C ALA A 92 18.69 7.29 -9.03
N ILE A 93 19.52 7.11 -10.07
CA ILE A 93 20.74 7.91 -10.29
C ILE A 93 20.37 9.39 -10.53
N LEU A 94 19.37 9.66 -11.37
CA LEU A 94 18.90 11.01 -11.63
C LEU A 94 18.35 11.69 -10.37
N PHE A 95 17.61 10.98 -9.52
CA PHE A 95 17.14 11.49 -8.23
C PHE A 95 18.29 11.74 -7.25
N ALA A 96 19.30 10.87 -7.23
CA ALA A 96 20.50 11.08 -6.41
C ALA A 96 21.26 12.34 -6.83
N ILE A 97 21.44 12.55 -8.14
CA ILE A 97 22.03 13.80 -8.68
C ILE A 97 21.13 15.01 -8.35
N SER A 98 19.82 14.86 -8.52
CA SER A 98 18.83 15.90 -8.23
C SER A 98 18.84 16.33 -6.76
N SER A 99 19.21 15.44 -5.83
CA SER A 99 19.33 15.76 -4.40
C SER A 99 20.35 16.89 -4.13
N PHE A 100 21.44 16.96 -4.90
CA PHE A 100 22.39 18.08 -4.81
C PHE A 100 21.80 19.42 -5.26
N PHE A 101 20.76 19.38 -6.09
CA PHE A 101 19.98 20.54 -6.55
C PHE A 101 18.71 20.77 -5.72
N SER A 102 18.54 20.08 -4.58
CA SER A 102 17.40 20.26 -3.66
C SER A 102 17.06 21.74 -3.36
N PRO A 103 18.04 22.65 -3.14
CA PRO A 103 17.75 24.07 -2.88
C PRO A 103 17.10 24.80 -4.07
N LEU A 104 17.29 24.31 -5.29
CA LEU A 104 16.68 24.87 -6.49
C LEU A 104 15.25 24.34 -6.68
N ILE A 105 15.02 23.09 -6.29
CA ILE A 105 13.73 22.40 -6.39
C ILE A 105 12.74 22.99 -5.36
N SER A 106 13.21 23.39 -4.18
CA SER A 106 12.37 24.01 -3.15
C SER A 106 11.82 25.40 -3.54
N ILE A 107 12.32 26.01 -4.62
CA ILE A 107 11.79 27.25 -5.19
C ILE A 107 10.46 27.00 -5.92
N VAL A 108 10.19 25.77 -6.35
CA VAL A 108 8.95 25.42 -7.06
C VAL A 108 7.76 25.50 -6.08
N PRO A 109 6.75 26.34 -6.37
CA PRO A 109 5.57 26.45 -5.51
C PRO A 109 4.78 25.14 -5.48
N SER A 110 4.20 24.80 -4.32
CA SER A 110 3.34 23.60 -4.18
C SER A 110 2.10 23.65 -5.08
N GLN A 111 1.65 24.84 -5.46
CA GLN A 111 0.55 25.03 -6.41
C GLN A 111 0.90 24.53 -7.82
N ALA A 112 2.18 24.51 -8.19
CA ALA A 112 2.63 24.00 -9.49
C ALA A 112 2.63 22.47 -9.55
N THR A 113 2.87 21.79 -8.43
CA THR A 113 2.87 20.31 -8.35
C THR A 113 1.49 19.74 -8.03
N ALA A 114 0.58 20.53 -7.47
CA ALA A 114 -0.76 20.08 -7.09
C ALA A 114 -1.58 19.43 -8.23
N PRO A 115 -1.63 19.97 -9.48
CA PRO A 115 -2.39 19.34 -10.56
C PRO A 115 -1.88 17.94 -10.91
N ALA A 116 -0.55 17.74 -10.85
CA ALA A 116 0.05 16.43 -11.09
C ALA A 116 -0.38 15.44 -10.00
N LEU A 117 -0.30 15.81 -8.73
CA LEU A 117 -0.73 14.97 -7.59
C LEU A 117 -2.23 14.65 -7.64
N ILE A 118 -3.07 15.60 -8.05
CA ILE A 118 -4.51 15.36 -8.23
C ILE A 118 -4.75 14.31 -9.32
N LEU A 119 -4.06 14.43 -10.46
CA LEU A 119 -4.20 13.47 -11.56
C LEU A 119 -3.77 12.06 -11.14
N VAL A 120 -2.67 11.95 -10.38
CA VAL A 120 -2.21 10.69 -9.79
C VAL A 120 -3.30 10.09 -8.90
N GLY A 121 -3.89 10.88 -7.99
CA GLY A 121 -4.98 10.42 -7.14
C GLY A 121 -6.17 9.89 -7.95
N VAL A 122 -6.56 10.56 -9.04
CA VAL A 122 -7.61 10.09 -9.95
C VAL A 122 -7.22 8.76 -10.61
N MET A 123 -5.96 8.57 -10.99
CA MET A 123 -5.49 7.30 -11.55
C MET A 123 -5.52 6.16 -10.52
N MET A 124 -5.28 6.45 -9.23
CA MET A 124 -5.39 5.47 -8.14
C MET A 124 -6.83 5.02 -7.90
N MET A 125 -7.82 5.92 -8.07
CA MET A 125 -9.25 5.59 -7.92
C MET A 125 -9.73 4.48 -8.85
N ALA A 126 -9.10 4.29 -10.02
CA ALA A 126 -9.49 3.21 -10.92
C ALA A 126 -9.34 1.80 -10.30
N SER A 127 -8.54 1.63 -9.24
CA SER A 127 -8.44 0.34 -8.51
C SER A 127 -9.71 0.01 -7.75
N PHE A 128 -10.59 0.99 -7.48
CA PHE A 128 -11.89 0.74 -6.86
C PHE A 128 -12.84 -0.04 -7.78
N LYS A 129 -12.57 -0.05 -9.10
CA LYS A 129 -13.37 -0.78 -10.07
C LYS A 129 -13.22 -2.30 -9.93
N ASP A 130 -12.06 -2.76 -9.44
CA ASP A 130 -11.76 -4.18 -9.33
C ASP A 130 -12.38 -4.83 -8.09
N ILE A 131 -12.98 -4.03 -7.20
CA ILE A 131 -13.67 -4.51 -5.99
C ILE A 131 -15.04 -5.08 -6.36
N ASN A 132 -15.39 -6.25 -5.83
CA ASN A 132 -16.72 -6.81 -6.00
C ASN A 132 -17.73 -6.13 -5.05
N TRP A 133 -18.27 -5.00 -5.48
CA TRP A 133 -19.28 -4.24 -4.72
C TRP A 133 -20.61 -4.98 -4.49
N THR A 134 -20.86 -6.10 -5.18
CA THR A 134 -22.08 -6.90 -4.99
C THR A 134 -21.98 -7.83 -3.79
N GLU A 135 -20.76 -8.21 -3.39
CA GLU A 135 -20.52 -9.05 -2.22
C GLU A 135 -20.28 -8.19 -0.98
N LEU A 136 -21.25 -8.20 -0.05
CA LEU A 136 -21.15 -7.43 1.20
C LEU A 136 -19.90 -7.76 2.04
N GLU A 137 -19.34 -8.97 1.88
CA GLU A 137 -18.10 -9.39 2.55
C GLU A 137 -16.87 -8.58 2.13
N GLU A 138 -16.89 -8.02 0.92
CA GLU A 138 -15.81 -7.19 0.37
C GLU A 138 -16.20 -5.71 0.31
N ALA A 139 -17.47 -5.42 0.03
CA ALA A 139 -17.98 -4.07 -0.11
C ALA A 139 -17.97 -3.28 1.21
N ILE A 140 -18.45 -3.87 2.32
CA ILE A 140 -18.52 -3.19 3.62
C ILE A 140 -17.11 -2.82 4.12
N PRO A 141 -16.14 -3.76 4.20
CA PRO A 141 -14.81 -3.44 4.71
C PRO A 141 -14.11 -2.37 3.88
N THR A 142 -14.20 -2.48 2.55
CA THR A 142 -13.53 -1.53 1.65
C THR A 142 -14.17 -0.14 1.69
N PHE A 143 -15.49 -0.06 1.81
CA PHE A 143 -16.20 1.21 1.99
C PHE A 143 -15.75 1.92 3.27
N PHE A 144 -15.76 1.22 4.40
CA PHE A 144 -15.33 1.79 5.67
C PHE A 144 -13.84 2.15 5.67
N ALA A 145 -12.99 1.31 5.08
CA ALA A 145 -11.57 1.62 4.95
C ALA A 145 -11.33 2.93 4.20
N SER A 146 -11.96 3.10 3.04
CA SER A 146 -11.79 4.29 2.19
C SER A 146 -12.30 5.58 2.84
N ILE A 147 -13.47 5.53 3.48
CA ILE A 147 -14.06 6.70 4.13
C ILE A 147 -13.28 7.11 5.38
N PHE A 148 -12.94 6.16 6.25
CA PHE A 148 -12.19 6.48 7.47
C PHE A 148 -10.77 6.97 7.15
N MET A 149 -10.17 6.46 6.07
CA MET A 149 -8.88 6.98 5.61
C MET A 149 -8.93 8.47 5.27
N GLY A 150 -9.96 8.88 4.51
CA GLY A 150 -10.15 10.28 4.14
C GLY A 150 -10.58 11.18 5.30
N LEU A 151 -11.54 10.73 6.13
CA LEU A 151 -12.07 11.52 7.25
C LEU A 151 -11.08 11.69 8.40
N CYS A 152 -10.30 10.64 8.70
CA CYS A 152 -9.34 10.69 9.79
C CYS A 152 -7.96 11.23 9.36
N TYR A 153 -7.79 11.62 8.09
CA TYR A 153 -6.50 12.05 7.51
C TYR A 153 -5.34 11.09 7.83
N SER A 154 -5.64 9.79 7.94
CA SER A 154 -4.70 8.78 8.41
C SER A 154 -4.97 7.45 7.74
N ILE A 155 -3.97 6.99 6.98
CA ILE A 155 -3.99 5.69 6.30
C ILE A 155 -4.11 4.56 7.31
N SER A 156 -3.37 4.64 8.42
CA SER A 156 -3.42 3.64 9.49
C SER A 156 -4.82 3.49 10.09
N TYR A 157 -5.56 4.57 10.31
CA TYR A 157 -6.93 4.49 10.86
C TYR A 157 -7.94 3.95 9.85
N GLY A 158 -7.79 4.30 8.57
CA GLY A 158 -8.58 3.69 7.49
C GLY A 158 -8.38 2.18 7.40
N ILE A 159 -7.11 1.73 7.38
CA ILE A 159 -6.78 0.30 7.35
C ILE A 159 -7.32 -0.43 8.58
N ALA A 160 -7.19 0.17 9.78
CA ALA A 160 -7.73 -0.40 11.01
C ALA A 160 -9.26 -0.58 10.94
N ALA A 161 -9.99 0.45 10.50
CA ALA A 161 -11.44 0.37 10.32
C ALA A 161 -11.82 -0.70 9.29
N GLY A 162 -11.07 -0.81 8.19
CA GLY A 162 -11.23 -1.83 7.17
C GLY A 162 -11.12 -3.25 7.73
N PHE A 163 -10.04 -3.57 8.45
CA PHE A 163 -9.86 -4.91 9.01
C PHE A 163 -10.87 -5.26 10.10
N ILE A 164 -11.25 -4.29 10.94
CA ILE A 164 -12.28 -4.51 11.96
C ILE A 164 -13.61 -4.84 11.29
N MET A 165 -14.00 -4.07 10.26
CA MET A 165 -15.24 -4.32 9.52
C MET A 165 -15.18 -5.62 8.70
N TYR A 166 -14.01 -6.01 8.20
CA TYR A 166 -13.81 -7.31 7.55
C TYR A 166 -14.09 -8.47 8.49
N ALA A 167 -13.46 -8.48 9.67
CA ALA A 167 -13.69 -9.53 10.65
C ALA A 167 -15.14 -9.52 11.14
N LEU A 168 -15.72 -8.34 11.41
CA LEU A 168 -17.12 -8.22 11.82
C LEU A 168 -18.08 -8.80 10.78
N THR A 169 -17.90 -8.47 9.51
CA THR A 169 -18.77 -8.95 8.42
C THR A 169 -18.67 -10.47 8.24
N LYS A 170 -17.45 -11.03 8.32
CA LYS A 170 -17.22 -12.49 8.25
C LYS A 170 -17.82 -13.23 9.45
N VAL A 171 -17.75 -12.65 10.65
CA VAL A 171 -18.38 -13.21 11.86
C VAL A 171 -19.90 -13.21 11.75
N LEU A 172 -20.51 -12.09 11.33
CA LEU A 172 -21.96 -11.97 11.18
C LEU A 172 -22.54 -12.95 10.14
N LYS A 173 -21.79 -13.26 9.08
CA LYS A 173 -22.17 -14.27 8.09
C LYS A 173 -21.84 -15.71 8.52
N GLY A 174 -21.33 -15.95 9.72
CA GLY A 174 -20.98 -17.28 10.23
C GLY A 174 -19.73 -17.89 9.60
N LYS A 175 -18.92 -17.12 8.87
CA LYS A 175 -17.69 -17.54 8.19
C LYS A 175 -16.42 -17.15 8.97
N ALA A 176 -16.48 -17.14 10.30
CA ALA A 176 -15.38 -16.69 11.15
C ALA A 176 -14.08 -17.51 10.97
N SER A 177 -14.19 -18.79 10.56
CA SER A 177 -13.04 -19.67 10.30
C SER A 177 -12.25 -19.33 9.04
N GLN A 178 -12.79 -18.51 8.14
CA GLN A 178 -12.08 -18.07 6.92
C GLN A 178 -11.14 -16.90 7.19
N VAL A 179 -11.22 -16.27 8.36
CA VAL A 179 -10.35 -15.14 8.72
C VAL A 179 -9.04 -15.70 9.25
N SER A 180 -7.92 -15.31 8.62
CA SER A 180 -6.59 -15.70 9.07
C SER A 180 -6.35 -15.31 10.53
N PRO A 181 -5.70 -16.16 11.35
CA PRO A 181 -5.34 -15.84 12.73
C PRO A 181 -4.55 -14.53 12.87
N VAL A 182 -3.78 -14.16 11.85
CA VAL A 182 -3.00 -12.91 11.81
C VAL A 182 -3.93 -11.68 11.81
N ILE A 183 -5.01 -11.71 11.03
CA ILE A 183 -5.98 -10.61 10.95
C ILE A 183 -6.69 -10.43 12.30
N TRP A 184 -6.99 -11.52 12.98
CA TRP A 184 -7.55 -11.48 14.34
C TRP A 184 -6.60 -10.83 15.34
N ALA A 185 -5.31 -11.21 15.32
CA ALA A 185 -4.30 -10.59 16.18
C ALA A 185 -4.13 -9.09 15.90
N VAL A 186 -4.08 -8.71 14.62
CA VAL A 186 -3.97 -7.30 14.18
C VAL A 186 -5.20 -6.49 14.62
N ASN A 187 -6.41 -7.04 14.44
CA ASN A 187 -7.63 -6.38 14.90
C ASN A 187 -7.67 -6.20 16.42
N ALA A 188 -7.23 -7.20 17.19
CA ALA A 188 -7.15 -7.08 18.65
C ALA A 188 -6.18 -5.94 19.05
N LEU A 189 -5.03 -5.83 18.38
CA LEU A 189 -4.07 -4.75 18.58
C LEU A 189 -4.64 -3.37 18.22
N PHE A 190 -5.36 -3.23 17.11
CA PHE A 190 -6.01 -1.97 16.73
C PHE A 190 -7.12 -1.57 17.70
N ILE A 191 -7.96 -2.52 18.12
CA ILE A 191 -9.01 -2.27 19.12
C ILE A 191 -8.37 -1.83 20.43
N LEU A 192 -7.34 -2.53 20.90
CA LEU A 192 -6.60 -2.14 22.11
C LEU A 192 -6.00 -0.73 21.98
N ASN A 193 -5.44 -0.39 20.82
CA ASN A 193 -4.93 0.95 20.53
C ASN A 193 -6.04 2.01 20.61
N PHE A 194 -7.22 1.79 20.03
CA PHE A 194 -8.34 2.72 20.11
C PHE A 194 -8.88 2.86 21.54
N VAL A 195 -8.96 1.77 22.29
CA VAL A 195 -9.40 1.80 23.70
C VAL A 195 -8.42 2.60 24.56
N ILE A 196 -7.11 2.38 24.39
CA ILE A 196 -6.09 3.14 25.12
C ILE A 196 -6.13 4.62 24.75
N LEU A 197 -6.26 4.94 23.46
CA LEU A 197 -6.37 6.32 22.97
C LEU A 197 -7.67 7.01 23.43
N ALA A 198 -8.74 6.25 23.73
CA ALA A 198 -9.98 6.79 24.25
C ALA A 198 -9.93 7.04 25.77
N ILE A 199 -9.02 6.37 26.50
CA ILE A 199 -8.88 6.46 27.96
C ILE A 199 -7.84 7.52 28.38
N ILE A 200 -6.84 7.79 27.54
CA ILE A 200 -5.76 8.77 27.76
C ILE A 200 -6.11 10.08 27.05
#